data_AF-A0A2V7X045-F1
#
_entry.id   AF-A0A2V7X045-F1
#
_cell.length_a   1.000
_cell.length_b   1.000
_cell.length_c   1.000
_cell.angle_alpha   90.00
_cell.angle_beta   90.00
_cell.angle_gamma   90.00
#
_symmetry.space_group_name_H-M   'P 1'
#
loop_
_entity.id
_entity.type
_entity.pdbx_description
1 polymer ?
#
loop_
_entity_poly.entity_id
_entity_poly.type
_entity_poly.pdbx_seq_one_letter_code
_entity_poly.pdbx_strand_id
1 'polypeptide(L)'
;MAPFGVDPHGWNILGDVAAGGHARNFALLAPMVREIAKLNFEGQLKTSIEEPGETQQELDFGAWQATVSYGFPQQDGRRPPGTNAAHGVALVAQSGPDEFLVTGVDASVSFHNPGRLPGMRMQILSAEEGSYDQGVWKPKRLWNGDETDRGLQFYANDPAVVRVRLGRF
;
A
#
# COMPACT_ATOMS: atom_id res chain seq x y z
N MET A 1 8.35 -14.82 0.71
CA MET A 1 9.75 -14.56 0.31
C MET A 1 10.65 -14.82 1.52
N ALA A 2 11.84 -15.40 1.34
CA ALA A 2 12.80 -15.67 2.42
C ALA A 2 14.16 -15.05 2.03
N PRO A 3 14.58 -13.92 2.65
CA PRO A 3 15.86 -13.31 2.35
C PRO A 3 17.03 -14.22 2.75
N PHE A 4 18.07 -14.27 1.91
CA PHE A 4 19.28 -15.06 2.13
C PHE A 4 20.35 -14.22 2.86
N GLY A 5 21.17 -14.84 3.72
CA GLY A 5 22.30 -14.18 4.40
C GLY A 5 21.92 -13.30 5.60
N VAL A 6 20.89 -13.69 6.36
CA VAL A 6 20.41 -12.99 7.58
C VAL A 6 20.94 -13.64 8.86
N ASP A 7 21.85 -14.60 8.76
CA ASP A 7 22.46 -15.25 9.91
C ASP A 7 23.68 -14.47 10.43
N PRO A 8 23.92 -14.47 11.76
CA PRO A 8 25.08 -13.83 12.36
C PRO A 8 26.37 -14.68 12.29
N HIS A 9 26.34 -15.84 11.62
CA HIS A 9 27.41 -16.84 11.67
C HIS A 9 27.81 -17.29 10.25
N GLY A 10 28.43 -16.38 9.50
CA GLY A 10 28.91 -16.66 8.15
C GLY A 10 29.40 -15.42 7.40
N TRP A 11 29.74 -15.59 6.12
CA TRP A 11 29.95 -14.48 5.19
C TRP A 11 28.59 -13.83 4.91
N ASN A 12 28.29 -12.74 5.60
CA ASN A 12 27.08 -11.97 5.34
C ASN A 12 27.39 -10.82 4.36
N ILE A 13 26.44 -10.52 3.49
CA ILE A 13 26.60 -9.46 2.46
C ILE A 13 26.44 -8.06 3.10
N LEU A 14 25.95 -8.02 4.34
CA LEU A 14 25.63 -6.80 5.09
C LEU A 14 26.71 -6.40 6.12
N GLY A 15 27.72 -7.22 6.39
CA GLY A 15 28.67 -6.98 7.49
C GLY A 15 27.95 -6.91 8.85
N ASP A 16 28.30 -5.94 9.69
CA ASP A 16 27.64 -5.69 10.99
C ASP A 16 26.30 -4.95 10.86
N VAL A 17 25.82 -4.67 9.64
CA VAL A 17 24.57 -3.93 9.42
C VAL A 17 23.37 -4.86 9.56
N ALA A 18 22.51 -4.57 10.54
CA ALA A 18 21.26 -5.32 10.71
C ALA A 18 20.35 -5.17 9.49
N ALA A 19 19.71 -6.26 9.07
CA ALA A 19 18.74 -6.30 7.99
C ALA A 19 17.38 -5.65 8.36
N GLY A 20 17.42 -4.40 8.83
CA GLY A 20 16.28 -3.70 9.42
C GLY A 20 15.08 -3.54 8.47
N GLY A 21 15.32 -3.42 7.16
CA GLY A 21 14.25 -3.34 6.15
C GLY A 21 13.38 -4.61 6.11
N HIS A 22 13.99 -5.79 6.15
CA HIS A 22 13.25 -7.06 6.16
C HIS A 22 12.43 -7.22 7.45
N ALA A 23 13.03 -6.88 8.60
CA ALA A 23 12.32 -6.93 9.87
C ALA A 23 11.08 -6.03 9.90
N ARG A 24 11.19 -4.79 9.36
CA ARG A 24 10.06 -3.86 9.24
C ARG A 24 8.95 -4.41 8.35
N ASN A 25 9.31 -4.92 7.16
CA ASN A 25 8.33 -5.48 6.22
C ASN A 25 7.62 -6.70 6.82
N PHE A 26 8.35 -7.60 7.48
CA PHE A 26 7.74 -8.75 8.15
C PHE A 26 6.84 -8.33 9.31
N ALA A 27 7.25 -7.35 10.13
CA ALA A 27 6.41 -6.84 11.21
C ALA A 27 5.11 -6.21 10.70
N LEU A 28 5.14 -5.49 9.57
CA LEU A 28 3.97 -4.89 8.94
C LEU A 28 2.98 -5.95 8.41
N LEU A 29 3.49 -7.03 7.81
CA LEU A 29 2.65 -8.06 7.19
C LEU A 29 2.21 -9.17 8.16
N ALA A 30 2.97 -9.44 9.23
CA ALA A 30 2.72 -10.58 10.12
C ALA A 30 1.30 -10.63 10.70
N PRO A 31 0.68 -9.51 11.14
CA PRO A 31 -0.67 -9.55 11.69
C PRO A 31 -1.74 -10.01 10.69
N MET A 32 -1.51 -9.78 9.39
CA MET A 32 -2.47 -10.03 8.31
C MET A 32 -2.03 -11.13 7.33
N VAL A 33 -1.03 -11.93 7.70
CA VAL A 33 -0.39 -12.89 6.78
C VAL A 33 -1.37 -13.91 6.21
N ARG A 34 -2.38 -14.32 6.98
CA ARG A 34 -3.38 -15.29 6.54
C ARG A 34 -4.36 -14.67 5.55
N GLU A 35 -4.77 -13.44 5.82
CA GLU A 35 -5.70 -12.66 5.01
C GLU A 35 -5.07 -12.34 3.66
N ILE A 36 -3.85 -11.81 3.65
CA ILE A 36 -3.14 -11.50 2.39
C ILE A 36 -2.82 -12.76 1.59
N ALA A 37 -2.50 -13.89 2.25
CA ALA A 37 -2.25 -15.15 1.56
C ALA A 37 -3.51 -15.68 0.86
N LYS A 38 -4.67 -15.60 1.52
CA LYS A 38 -5.96 -15.95 0.94
C LYS A 38 -6.29 -15.04 -0.25
N LEU A 39 -6.21 -13.72 -0.08
CA LEU A 39 -6.54 -12.76 -1.14
C LEU A 39 -5.59 -12.90 -2.34
N ASN A 40 -4.31 -13.20 -2.09
CA ASN A 40 -3.36 -13.51 -3.16
C ASN A 40 -3.73 -14.79 -3.92
N PHE A 41 -4.13 -15.85 -3.21
CA PHE A 41 -4.61 -17.08 -3.85
C PHE A 41 -5.86 -16.85 -4.71
N GLU A 42 -6.75 -15.96 -4.28
CA GLU A 42 -7.97 -15.56 -5.00
C GLU A 42 -7.71 -14.55 -6.14
N GLY A 43 -6.46 -14.16 -6.38
CA GLY A 43 -6.08 -13.18 -7.40
C GLY A 43 -6.51 -11.74 -7.09
N GLN A 44 -6.87 -11.46 -5.83
CA GLN A 44 -7.37 -10.18 -5.36
C GLN A 44 -6.27 -9.26 -4.79
N LEU A 45 -5.01 -9.72 -4.75
CA LEU A 45 -3.88 -8.95 -4.27
C LEU A 45 -3.00 -8.49 -5.42
N LYS A 46 -2.68 -7.20 -5.44
CA LYS A 46 -1.72 -6.61 -6.38
C LYS A 46 -0.68 -5.80 -5.62
N THR A 47 0.53 -5.77 -6.16
CA THR A 47 1.65 -5.00 -5.62
C THR A 47 2.19 -4.07 -6.68
N SER A 48 2.73 -2.95 -6.23
CA SER A 48 3.49 -2.01 -7.06
C SER A 48 4.84 -1.78 -6.38
N ILE A 49 5.89 -1.77 -7.18
CA ILE A 49 7.26 -1.51 -6.74
C ILE A 49 7.79 -0.41 -7.66
N GLU A 50 8.36 0.63 -7.07
CA GLU A 50 8.93 1.72 -7.83
C GLU A 50 10.09 1.24 -8.70
N GLU A 51 10.06 1.58 -9.99
CA GLU A 51 11.16 1.35 -10.90
C GLU A 51 11.79 2.70 -11.32
N PRO A 52 13.10 2.74 -11.60
CA PRO A 52 13.75 3.98 -12.05
C PRO A 52 13.06 4.60 -13.28
N GLY A 53 12.49 5.79 -13.11
CA GLY A 53 11.77 6.53 -14.16
C GLY A 53 10.26 6.24 -14.23
N GLU A 54 9.78 5.22 -13.52
CA GLU A 54 8.37 4.86 -13.37
C GLU A 54 7.82 5.33 -12.03
N THR A 55 7.55 6.63 -11.94
CA THR A 55 7.11 7.27 -10.69
C THR A 55 5.62 7.10 -10.39
N GLN A 56 4.88 6.43 -11.28
CA GLN A 56 3.47 6.08 -11.14
C GLN A 56 3.16 4.73 -11.80
N GLN A 57 2.29 3.94 -11.19
CA GLN A 57 1.78 2.68 -11.73
C GLN A 57 0.28 2.53 -11.44
N GLU A 58 -0.44 1.85 -12.33
CA GLU A 58 -1.89 1.67 -12.25
C GLU A 58 -2.24 0.21 -11.94
N LEU A 59 -3.09 -0.01 -10.95
CA LEU A 59 -3.56 -1.33 -10.54
C LEU A 59 -5.04 -1.50 -10.86
N ASP A 60 -5.37 -2.42 -11.76
CA ASP A 60 -6.74 -2.66 -12.21
C ASP A 60 -7.49 -3.67 -11.32
N PHE A 61 -8.54 -3.24 -10.62
CA PHE A 61 -9.44 -4.10 -9.83
C PHE A 61 -10.83 -4.24 -10.47
N GLY A 62 -10.89 -4.10 -11.80
CA GLY A 62 -12.10 -4.17 -12.61
C GLY A 62 -12.96 -2.92 -12.44
N ALA A 63 -13.84 -2.93 -11.44
CA ALA A 63 -14.75 -1.82 -11.19
C ALA A 63 -14.07 -0.60 -10.58
N TRP A 64 -12.88 -0.81 -10.00
CA TRP A 64 -12.02 0.20 -9.42
C TRP A 64 -10.63 0.10 -10.03
N GLN A 65 -9.94 1.23 -10.12
CA GLN A 65 -8.51 1.28 -10.41
C GLN A 65 -7.80 2.01 -9.26
N ALA A 66 -6.54 1.69 -9.03
CA ALA A 66 -5.72 2.34 -8.03
C ALA A 66 -4.40 2.83 -8.64
N THR A 67 -4.19 4.15 -8.62
CA THR A 67 -2.93 4.77 -8.99
C THR A 67 -2.00 4.77 -7.79
N VAL A 68 -0.84 4.14 -7.93
CA VAL A 68 0.27 4.21 -6.99
C VAL A 68 1.26 5.27 -7.47
N SER A 69 1.63 6.21 -6.60
CA SER A 69 2.57 7.30 -6.91
C SER A 69 3.72 7.36 -5.89
N TYR A 70 4.93 7.67 -6.36
CA TYR A 70 6.16 7.67 -5.56
C TYR A 70 6.79 9.07 -5.45
N GLY A 71 7.34 9.41 -4.28
CA GLY A 71 7.98 10.71 -4.03
C GLY A 71 7.04 11.84 -3.59
N PHE A 72 6.05 11.53 -2.76
CA PHE A 72 5.14 12.50 -2.15
C PHE A 72 5.72 13.10 -0.84
N PRO A 73 5.17 14.20 -0.28
CA PRO A 73 4.08 15.04 -0.79
C PRO A 73 4.53 15.91 -1.97
N GLN A 74 3.67 16.06 -2.97
CA GLN A 74 3.91 16.92 -4.13
C GLN A 74 2.84 18.01 -4.24
N GLN A 75 3.15 19.10 -4.95
CA GLN A 75 2.16 20.11 -5.31
C GLN A 75 1.15 19.53 -6.32
N ASP A 76 -0.11 19.94 -6.19
CA ASP A 76 -1.19 19.49 -7.08
C ASP A 76 -0.85 19.78 -8.55
N GLY A 77 -1.13 18.82 -9.43
CA GLY A 77 -0.88 18.92 -10.87
C GLY A 77 0.57 18.69 -11.32
N ARG A 78 1.51 18.42 -10.40
CA ARG A 78 2.87 18.00 -10.78
C ARG A 78 2.95 16.48 -10.95
N ARG A 79 3.90 16.02 -11.76
CA ARG A 79 4.27 14.60 -11.84
C ARG A 79 5.05 14.21 -10.58
N PRO A 80 4.81 13.02 -9.98
CA PRO A 80 5.62 12.57 -8.86
C PRO A 80 7.09 12.42 -9.26
N PRO A 81 8.03 12.90 -8.42
CA PRO A 81 9.45 12.86 -8.72
C PRO A 81 10.07 11.47 -8.54
N GLY A 82 9.35 10.53 -7.91
CA GLY A 82 9.93 9.27 -7.43
C GLY A 82 10.69 9.45 -6.11
N THR A 83 11.08 8.33 -5.50
CA THR A 83 12.00 8.31 -4.36
C THR A 83 13.45 8.31 -4.84
N ASN A 84 14.37 8.76 -3.97
CA ASN A 84 15.79 8.90 -4.32
C ASN A 84 16.44 7.59 -4.79
N ALA A 85 15.96 6.44 -4.32
CA ALA A 85 16.55 5.13 -4.58
C ALA A 85 15.58 4.13 -5.24
N ALA A 86 14.45 4.62 -5.77
CA ALA A 86 13.37 3.78 -6.30
C ALA A 86 12.96 2.66 -5.33
N HIS A 87 12.77 3.02 -4.05
CA HIS A 87 12.50 2.05 -2.98
C HIS A 87 11.03 2.02 -2.55
N GLY A 88 10.17 2.81 -3.20
CA GLY A 88 8.75 2.85 -2.91
C GLY A 88 8.06 1.53 -3.22
N VAL A 89 7.16 1.09 -2.34
CA VAL A 89 6.34 -0.11 -2.57
C VAL A 89 4.93 0.08 -2.05
N ALA A 90 3.96 -0.54 -2.72
CA ALA A 90 2.58 -0.62 -2.27
C ALA A 90 2.01 -2.03 -2.43
N LEU A 91 1.12 -2.39 -1.52
CA LEU A 91 0.31 -3.61 -1.56
C LEU A 91 -1.16 -3.19 -1.42
N VAL A 92 -1.96 -3.62 -2.39
CA VAL A 92 -3.40 -3.36 -2.45
C VAL A 92 -4.13 -4.68 -2.62
N ALA A 93 -5.00 -5.03 -1.68
CA ALA A 93 -5.77 -6.27 -1.72
C ALA A 93 -7.27 -5.99 -1.64
N GLN A 94 -8.04 -6.52 -2.60
CA GLN A 94 -9.49 -6.36 -2.65
C GLN A 94 -10.18 -7.42 -1.77
N SER A 95 -10.72 -6.98 -0.63
CA SER A 95 -11.39 -7.84 0.35
C SER A 95 -12.90 -7.97 0.15
N GLY A 96 -13.48 -7.08 -0.65
CA GLY A 96 -14.87 -7.08 -1.10
C GLY A 96 -15.03 -6.20 -2.34
N PRO A 97 -16.23 -6.13 -2.95
CA PRO A 97 -16.44 -5.40 -4.21
C PRO A 97 -15.98 -3.94 -4.17
N ASP A 98 -16.18 -3.28 -3.03
CA ASP A 98 -15.79 -1.89 -2.79
C ASP A 98 -14.91 -1.76 -1.52
N GLU A 99 -14.27 -2.84 -1.08
CA GLU A 99 -13.46 -2.88 0.15
C GLU A 99 -12.02 -3.33 -0.12
N PHE A 100 -11.05 -2.54 0.31
CA PHE A 100 -9.63 -2.74 0.05
C PHE A 100 -8.80 -2.70 1.33
N LEU A 101 -7.76 -3.51 1.39
CA LEU A 101 -6.69 -3.43 2.37
C LEU A 101 -5.45 -2.86 1.67
N VAL A 102 -4.92 -1.76 2.20
CA VAL A 102 -3.85 -0.98 1.57
C VAL A 102 -2.72 -0.78 2.57
N THR A 103 -1.49 -1.00 2.12
CA THR A 103 -0.28 -0.65 2.87
C THR A 103 0.86 -0.35 1.90
N GLY A 104 1.93 0.26 2.38
CA GLY A 104 3.09 0.59 1.56
C GLY A 104 4.24 1.20 2.35
N VAL A 105 5.29 1.55 1.62
CA VAL A 105 6.48 2.23 2.10
C VAL A 105 6.82 3.29 1.07
N ASP A 106 6.82 4.55 1.47
CA ASP A 106 7.06 5.72 0.62
C ASP A 106 6.27 5.69 -0.70
N ALA A 107 5.02 5.21 -0.63
CA ALA A 107 4.03 5.25 -1.70
C ALA A 107 2.74 5.98 -1.30
N SER A 108 2.08 6.62 -2.28
CA SER A 108 0.71 7.13 -2.17
C SER A 108 -0.23 6.30 -3.05
N VAL A 109 -1.40 5.93 -2.54
CA VAL A 109 -2.41 5.14 -3.25
C VAL A 109 -3.72 5.91 -3.38
N SER A 110 -4.17 6.13 -4.61
CA SER A 110 -5.42 6.83 -4.93
C SER A 110 -6.36 5.93 -5.73
N PHE A 111 -7.63 5.85 -5.33
CA PHE A 111 -8.63 5.05 -6.03
C PHE A 111 -9.44 5.88 -7.03
N HIS A 112 -9.78 5.29 -8.16
CA HIS A 112 -10.69 5.89 -9.12
C HIS A 112 -11.50 4.88 -9.92
N ASN A 113 -12.51 5.38 -10.63
CA ASN A 113 -13.28 4.59 -11.59
C ASN A 113 -12.46 4.39 -12.88
N PRO A 114 -12.68 3.27 -13.61
CA PRO A 114 -12.07 3.08 -14.90
C PRO A 114 -12.58 4.12 -15.92
N GLY A 115 -11.64 4.84 -16.53
CA GLY A 115 -11.95 5.86 -17.55
C GLY A 115 -12.69 7.09 -17.01
N ARG A 116 -13.20 7.92 -17.93
CA ARG A 116 -14.07 9.07 -17.60
C ARG A 116 -15.52 8.67 -17.78
N LEU A 117 -16.15 8.14 -16.73
CA LEU A 117 -17.58 7.83 -16.72
C LEU A 117 -18.38 9.11 -16.39
N PRO A 118 -19.09 9.73 -17.35
CA PRO A 118 -19.81 10.98 -17.10
C PRO A 118 -20.88 10.77 -16.02
N GLY A 119 -20.88 11.63 -15.01
CA GLY A 119 -21.88 11.60 -13.94
C GLY A 119 -21.62 10.61 -12.80
N MET A 120 -20.59 9.75 -12.88
CA MET A 120 -20.26 8.82 -11.81
C MET A 120 -19.02 9.29 -11.04
N ARG A 121 -19.21 9.67 -9.78
CA ARG A 121 -18.13 10.10 -8.89
C ARG A 121 -17.74 8.97 -7.92
N MET A 122 -16.52 9.03 -7.41
CA MET A 122 -16.07 8.19 -6.32
C MET A 122 -16.02 8.99 -5.01
N GLN A 123 -16.24 8.30 -3.91
CA GLN A 123 -15.93 8.78 -2.57
C GLN A 123 -15.34 7.65 -1.73
N ILE A 124 -14.45 8.01 -0.81
CA ILE A 124 -14.02 7.13 0.27
C ILE A 124 -15.09 7.23 1.36
N LEU A 125 -15.82 6.14 1.59
CA LEU A 125 -16.84 6.06 2.65
C LEU A 125 -16.19 5.92 4.03
N SER A 126 -15.06 5.21 4.10
CA SER A 126 -14.23 5.09 5.30
C SER A 126 -12.81 4.70 4.93
N ALA A 127 -11.83 5.28 5.62
CA ALA A 127 -10.45 4.82 5.63
C ALA A 127 -10.05 4.58 7.09
N GLU A 128 -9.93 3.32 7.49
CA GLU A 128 -9.59 2.90 8.84
C GLU A 128 -8.14 2.43 8.88
N GLU A 129 -7.28 3.11 9.63
CA GLU A 129 -6.00 2.53 10.03
C GLU A 129 -6.25 1.49 11.11
N GLY A 130 -5.61 0.33 11.02
CA GLY A 130 -5.76 -0.73 12.00
C GLY A 130 -4.80 -1.89 11.81
N SER A 131 -5.09 -2.98 12.49
CA SER A 131 -4.33 -4.23 12.38
C SER A 131 -5.26 -5.42 12.54
N TYR A 132 -4.82 -6.58 12.08
CA TYR A 132 -5.51 -7.84 12.35
C TYR A 132 -5.02 -8.44 13.66
N ASP A 133 -5.97 -8.88 14.49
CA ASP A 133 -5.72 -9.67 15.69
C ASP A 133 -6.52 -10.97 15.59
N GLN A 134 -5.83 -12.10 15.48
CA GLN A 134 -6.42 -13.42 15.29
C GLN A 134 -7.43 -13.48 14.11
N GLY A 135 -7.13 -12.77 13.02
CA GLY A 135 -7.97 -12.69 11.82
C GLY A 135 -9.17 -11.75 11.94
N VAL A 136 -9.28 -11.00 13.05
CA VAL A 136 -10.30 -9.97 13.25
C VAL A 136 -9.66 -8.60 13.07
N TRP A 137 -10.25 -7.76 12.22
CA TRP A 137 -9.84 -6.38 12.05
C TRP A 137 -10.07 -5.56 13.33
N LYS A 138 -9.02 -4.88 13.80
CA LYS A 138 -9.03 -3.96 14.94
C LYS A 138 -8.72 -2.55 14.44
N PRO A 139 -9.73 -1.68 14.31
CA PRO A 139 -9.51 -0.29 13.92
C PRO A 139 -8.76 0.44 15.03
N LYS A 140 -7.82 1.29 14.65
CA LYS A 140 -7.01 2.15 15.52
C LYS A 140 -7.44 3.61 15.40
N ARG A 141 -7.55 4.13 14.17
CA ARG A 141 -8.05 5.49 13.89
C ARG A 141 -8.68 5.57 12.50
N LEU A 142 -9.52 6.58 12.30
CA LEU A 142 -10.02 6.95 10.98
C LEU A 142 -9.08 7.97 10.35
N TRP A 143 -8.77 7.79 9.07
CA TRP A 143 -8.17 8.82 8.23
C TRP A 143 -9.30 9.61 7.57
N ASN A 144 -9.23 10.94 7.61
CA ASN A 144 -10.25 11.81 7.03
C ASN A 144 -9.63 13.14 6.57
N GLY A 145 -10.21 13.75 5.53
CA GLY A 145 -9.81 15.07 5.04
C GLY A 145 -8.49 15.02 4.29
N ASP A 146 -7.49 15.75 4.78
CA ASP A 146 -6.17 15.94 4.16
C ASP A 146 -5.40 14.62 3.96
N GLU A 147 -5.64 13.63 4.82
CA GLU A 147 -5.07 12.28 4.74
C GLU A 147 -5.65 11.43 3.59
N THR A 148 -6.77 11.86 2.97
CA THR A 148 -7.45 11.16 1.86
C THR A 148 -7.56 11.99 0.59
N ASP A 149 -7.50 13.32 0.69
CA ASP A 149 -7.67 14.25 -0.44
C ASP A 149 -6.56 14.12 -1.50
N ARG A 150 -5.40 13.59 -1.10
CA ARG A 150 -4.22 13.40 -1.97
C ARG A 150 -3.79 11.93 -2.08
N GLY A 151 -4.73 11.01 -1.89
CA GLY A 151 -4.45 9.59 -1.79
C GLY A 151 -3.93 9.20 -0.40
N LEU A 152 -3.94 7.90 -0.15
CA LEU A 152 -3.48 7.29 1.10
C LEU A 152 -1.96 7.24 1.09
N GLN A 153 -1.34 8.04 1.96
CA GLN A 153 0.10 8.25 2.01
C GLN A 153 0.77 7.37 3.07
N PHE A 154 1.69 6.50 2.65
CA PHE A 154 2.39 5.56 3.52
C PHE A 154 3.87 5.90 3.60
N TYR A 155 4.36 6.23 4.80
CA TYR A 155 5.75 6.62 5.03
C TYR A 155 6.58 5.48 5.63
N ALA A 156 7.85 5.35 5.25
CA ALA A 156 8.74 4.30 5.77
C ALA A 156 8.99 4.35 7.29
N ASN A 157 8.81 5.52 7.91
CA ASN A 157 8.97 5.74 9.35
C ASN A 157 7.66 5.67 10.15
N ASP A 158 6.50 5.57 9.49
CA ASP A 158 5.19 5.45 10.10
C ASP A 158 4.38 4.34 9.40
N PRO A 159 4.72 3.06 9.64
CA PRO A 159 4.09 1.95 8.96
C PRO A 159 2.61 1.82 9.36
N ALA A 160 1.73 1.82 8.37
CA ALA A 160 0.29 1.75 8.56
C ALA A 160 -0.35 0.73 7.60
N VAL A 161 -1.45 0.13 8.05
CA VAL A 161 -2.36 -0.65 7.21
C VAL A 161 -3.71 0.04 7.28
N VAL A 162 -4.28 0.34 6.11
CA VAL A 162 -5.55 1.04 5.99
C VAL A 162 -6.56 0.13 5.31
N ARG A 163 -7.71 -0.08 5.96
CA ARG A 163 -8.89 -0.69 5.36
C ARG A 163 -9.79 0.41 4.80
N VAL A 164 -9.99 0.38 3.49
CA VAL A 164 -10.69 1.41 2.73
C VAL A 164 -12.02 0.84 2.24
N ARG A 165 -13.09 1.60 2.41
CA ARG A 165 -14.38 1.32 1.78
C ARG A 165 -14.71 2.44 0.82
N LEU A 166 -15.01 2.08 -0.42
CA LEU A 166 -15.34 3.00 -1.50
C LEU A 166 -16.84 3.04 -1.75
N GLY A 167 -17.30 4.14 -2.35
CA GLY A 167 -18.67 4.33 -2.78
C GLY A 167 -18.73 5.11 -4.08
N ARG A 168 -19.81 4.88 -4.84
CA ARG A 168 -20.13 5.61 -6.07
C ARG A 168 -21.46 6.32 -5.90
N PHE A 169 -21.59 7.49 -6.52
CA PHE A 169 -22.83 8.27 -6.55
C PHE A 169 -22.90 9.12 -7.82
#